data_AF-A0A8B9X1P1-F1
#
_entry.id   AF-A0A8B9X1P1-F1
#
_cell.length_a   1.000
_cell.length_b   1.000
_cell.length_c   1.000
_cell.angle_alpha   90.00
_cell.angle_beta   90.00
_cell.angle_gamma   90.00
#
_symmetry.space_group_name_H-M   'P 1'
#
loop_
_entity.id
_entity.type
_entity.pdbx_description
1 polymer ?
#
loop_
_entity_poly.entity_id
_entity_poly.type
_entity_poly.pdbx_seq_one_letter_code
_entity_poly.pdbx_strand_id
1 'polypeptide(L)'
;MAFEVSRALVGTDPPTRRLPRAGWVVKGAQPGRARPLPPGAGRGLSRERAELSAGAPSGRASAEFSTRGARICERRAMLASLARVAALRRTGLFSRRGGGTGLWTGRPQSDTDNVKPLEGVKILDLTRVLAGPFATMNLGDLGAEVIKVERPGAGDDTRTWGPPFVGTESTYFLSVNRNKKSIAVNIKDPKGVKIVKELAAVCDVFVENYVPGKLSAMGLGYEDIDKIAPHIVYCSITGYGQTGPLSQRAGYDAVASAVSGLMHITGPEVACLTQVAANYLIGQKEAQRWGTAHGSIVPYQAFKTKDGYLVVGAGNNQQFAAVCKILNLPELINDSKYRTNHLRVQNRKELIKILSTRFKEEMTSKWLQLFEGSGVPYGPINNMRNVFAEPQVLHNDLIMEMKHPTVGKISVPGPAVRYSKFKMSEARPPPLLGQHTTHILKEVLRYDDRAIRELLSTGVVTQHEVE
;
A
#
# COMPACT_ATOMS: atom_id res chain seq x y z
N MET A 1 -3.92 5.47 6.08
CA MET A 1 -2.50 5.19 6.37
C MET A 1 -1.67 6.08 5.47
N ALA A 2 -0.62 6.67 6.01
CA ALA A 2 0.37 7.40 5.24
C ALA A 2 1.56 6.48 4.97
N PHE A 3 2.01 6.45 3.71
CA PHE A 3 3.28 5.86 3.32
C PHE A 3 4.26 7.01 3.12
N GLU A 4 5.37 7.00 3.86
CA GLU A 4 6.40 8.02 3.77
C GLU A 4 7.74 7.36 3.47
N VAL A 5 8.36 7.80 2.36
CA VAL A 5 9.66 7.32 1.90
C VAL A 5 10.64 8.45 2.13
N SER A 6 11.48 8.33 3.16
CA SER A 6 12.41 9.40 3.56
C SER A 6 13.47 9.69 2.50
N ARG A 7 13.68 8.77 1.55
CA ARG A 7 14.58 8.94 0.41
C ARG A 7 14.16 8.08 -0.79
N ALA A 8 13.73 8.72 -1.87
CA ALA A 8 13.53 8.04 -3.15
C ALA A 8 14.84 7.97 -3.96
N LEU A 9 15.06 6.88 -4.70
CA LEU A 9 16.16 6.76 -5.66
C LEU A 9 15.91 7.70 -6.85
N VAL A 10 16.45 8.92 -6.79
CA VAL A 10 16.64 9.74 -7.98
C VAL A 10 17.82 9.16 -8.74
N GLY A 11 17.53 8.41 -9.81
CA GLY A 11 18.54 7.80 -10.67
C GLY A 11 19.50 8.84 -11.24
N THR A 12 20.76 8.45 -11.41
CA THR A 12 21.80 9.28 -12.01
C THR A 12 21.51 9.55 -13.48
N ASP A 13 21.32 10.83 -13.85
CA ASP A 13 21.09 11.26 -15.23
C ASP A 13 22.23 10.85 -16.18
N PRO A 14 21.94 10.29 -17.37
CA PRO A 14 22.88 10.24 -18.48
C PRO A 14 23.05 11.65 -19.11
N PRO A 15 24.15 11.90 -19.84
CA PRO A 15 24.58 13.27 -20.12
C PRO A 15 23.72 14.03 -21.14
N THR A 16 23.17 15.15 -20.67
CA THR A 16 22.83 16.38 -21.42
C THR A 16 21.78 16.32 -22.54
N ARG A 17 20.61 16.91 -22.25
CA ARG A 17 20.09 18.05 -23.02
C ARG A 17 19.42 19.04 -22.05
N ARG A 18 19.88 20.30 -22.04
CA ARG A 18 19.35 21.33 -21.13
C ARG A 18 17.97 21.80 -21.58
N LEU A 19 17.01 21.80 -20.65
CA LEU A 19 15.86 22.70 -20.67
C LEU A 19 15.96 23.63 -19.45
N PRO A 20 15.49 24.89 -19.54
CA PRO A 20 15.70 25.88 -18.48
C PRO A 20 14.94 25.54 -17.19
N ARG A 21 15.58 25.78 -16.04
CA ARG A 21 14.98 25.57 -14.71
C ARG A 21 13.86 26.59 -14.46
N ALA A 22 12.61 26.14 -14.48
CA ALA A 22 11.50 26.83 -13.81
C ALA A 22 11.39 26.32 -12.36
N GLY A 23 11.95 27.05 -11.41
CA GLY A 23 11.87 26.69 -9.99
C GLY A 23 10.51 27.05 -9.39
N TRP A 24 9.69 26.05 -9.10
CA TRP A 24 8.46 26.24 -8.31
C TRP A 24 8.79 26.27 -6.82
N VAL A 25 8.94 27.47 -6.28
CA VAL A 25 8.98 27.70 -4.82
C VAL A 25 7.55 27.81 -4.31
N VAL A 26 7.05 26.79 -3.62
CA VAL A 26 5.81 26.90 -2.84
C VAL A 26 6.12 27.72 -1.59
N LYS A 27 5.98 29.04 -1.68
CA LYS A 27 5.94 29.91 -0.49
C LYS A 27 4.64 29.62 0.26
N GLY A 28 4.77 29.22 1.53
CA GLY A 28 3.62 29.08 2.42
C GLY A 28 2.86 30.40 2.55
N ALA A 29 1.53 30.35 2.45
CA ALA A 29 0.68 31.51 2.65
C ALA A 29 0.73 31.96 4.12
N GLN A 30 0.99 33.25 4.36
CA GLN A 30 0.77 33.85 5.67
C GLN A 30 -0.75 33.94 5.94
N PRO A 31 -1.20 33.75 7.20
CA PRO A 31 -2.61 33.89 7.54
C PRO A 31 -3.06 35.35 7.38
N GLY A 32 -4.02 35.58 6.48
CA GLY A 32 -4.63 36.89 6.27
C GLY A 32 -5.42 37.34 7.50
N ARG A 33 -5.27 38.62 7.89
CA ARG A 33 -6.03 39.22 9.00
C ARG A 33 -7.53 39.23 8.70
N ALA A 34 -8.33 38.60 9.56
CA ALA A 34 -9.78 38.75 9.53
C ALA A 34 -10.16 40.20 9.92
N ARG A 35 -11.10 40.80 9.17
CA ARG A 35 -11.78 42.05 9.59
C ARG A 35 -12.95 41.68 10.52
N PRO A 36 -13.15 42.39 11.65
CA PRO A 36 -14.33 42.17 12.49
C PRO A 36 -15.58 42.80 11.88
N LEU A 37 -16.74 42.17 12.14
CA LEU A 37 -18.07 42.72 11.88
C LEU A 37 -18.48 43.70 13.01
N PRO A 38 -19.40 44.65 12.78
CA PRO A 38 -19.79 45.64 13.77
C PRO A 38 -20.68 45.05 14.88
N PRO A 39 -20.61 45.58 16.13
CA PRO A 39 -21.37 45.05 17.25
C PRO A 39 -22.82 45.59 17.30
N GLY A 40 -23.77 44.68 17.48
CA GLY A 40 -25.13 45.01 17.94
C GLY A 40 -25.18 45.14 19.47
N ALA A 41 -26.06 46.00 19.98
CA ALA A 41 -26.10 46.37 21.40
C ALA A 41 -26.74 45.31 22.33
N GLY A 42 -26.21 45.18 23.55
CA GLY A 42 -26.78 44.31 24.58
C GLY A 42 -26.10 44.42 25.95
N ARG A 43 -26.81 44.99 26.92
CA ARG A 43 -26.52 45.14 28.37
C ARG A 43 -25.97 43.83 29.00
N GLY A 44 -25.13 43.82 30.04
CA GLY A 44 -24.54 44.86 30.90
C GLY A 44 -23.95 44.22 32.18
N LEU A 45 -23.45 45.03 33.13
CA LEU A 45 -22.90 44.64 34.46
C LEU A 45 -21.53 43.91 34.44
N SER A 46 -20.61 44.04 35.41
CA SER A 46 -20.25 45.16 36.32
C SER A 46 -19.01 44.78 37.17
N ARG A 47 -17.96 45.63 37.22
CA ARG A 47 -16.84 45.60 38.21
C ARG A 47 -15.98 44.30 38.17
N GLU A 48 -14.73 44.21 38.64
CA GLU A 48 -13.96 45.06 39.54
C GLU A 48 -12.44 45.07 39.22
N ARG A 49 -11.73 45.95 39.93
CA ARG A 49 -10.31 46.33 39.86
C ARG A 49 -9.31 45.28 40.40
N ALA A 50 -8.07 45.33 39.90
CA ALA A 50 -6.79 45.52 40.64
C ALA A 50 -5.62 45.16 39.68
N GLU A 51 -4.78 46.07 39.15
CA GLU A 51 -3.75 46.96 39.73
C GLU A 51 -2.46 46.29 40.29
N LEU A 52 -1.32 46.91 39.89
CA LEU A 52 0.09 46.77 40.33
C LEU A 52 0.97 45.76 39.54
N SER A 53 1.97 46.19 38.74
CA SER A 53 3.23 46.91 39.07
C SER A 53 4.34 45.93 39.52
N ALA A 54 5.62 45.99 39.09
CA ALA A 54 6.32 46.71 38.01
C ALA A 54 7.72 46.07 37.83
N GLY A 55 8.49 46.39 36.77
CA GLY A 55 9.91 46.02 36.71
C GLY A 55 10.51 45.82 35.31
N ALA A 56 11.27 46.80 34.85
CA ALA A 56 12.24 46.75 33.75
C ALA A 56 13.46 47.62 34.18
N PRO A 57 14.56 47.80 33.41
CA PRO A 57 14.99 47.16 32.16
C PRO A 57 16.42 46.51 32.32
N SER A 58 17.05 45.86 31.33
CA SER A 58 17.78 46.49 30.20
C SER A 58 18.84 45.50 29.69
N GLY A 59 19.43 45.75 28.50
CA GLY A 59 20.64 45.03 28.05
C GLY A 59 20.60 44.50 26.60
N ARG A 60 20.85 45.38 25.62
CA ARG A 60 21.25 44.96 24.26
C ARG A 60 22.77 44.86 24.19
N ALA A 61 23.29 43.87 23.46
CA ALA A 61 24.54 44.01 22.73
C ALA A 61 24.53 43.12 21.49
N SER A 62 24.94 43.68 20.35
CA SER A 62 25.03 43.02 19.04
C SER A 62 26.38 43.39 18.42
N ALA A 63 27.07 42.42 17.83
CA ALA A 63 28.24 42.69 16.98
C ALA A 63 28.43 41.57 15.94
N GLU A 64 28.30 41.94 14.68
CA GLU A 64 28.96 41.22 13.57
C GLU A 64 30.41 41.70 13.48
N PHE A 65 31.34 40.86 13.05
CA PHE A 65 32.47 41.34 12.23
C PHE A 65 32.96 40.23 11.29
N SER A 66 33.36 40.62 10.09
CA SER A 66 33.86 39.73 9.03
C SER A 66 35.34 40.04 8.75
N THR A 67 36.14 39.03 8.37
CA THR A 67 37.05 39.16 7.20
C THR A 67 37.66 37.82 6.74
N ARG A 68 38.11 37.83 5.48
CA ARG A 68 38.87 36.79 4.73
C ARG A 68 40.26 36.55 5.38
N GLY A 69 41.02 35.48 5.17
CA GLY A 69 40.92 34.27 4.31
C GLY A 69 42.34 33.73 3.96
N ALA A 70 42.45 32.57 3.29
CA ALA A 70 43.71 31.91 2.81
C ALA A 70 44.51 31.12 3.90
N ARG A 71 45.23 29.99 3.64
CA ARG A 71 45.24 28.98 2.54
C ARG A 71 46.12 27.75 2.96
N ILE A 72 45.99 26.62 2.24
CA ILE A 72 46.98 25.51 2.03
C ILE A 72 47.02 24.35 3.08
N CYS A 73 47.37 23.15 2.55
CA CYS A 73 47.55 21.83 3.19
C CYS A 73 46.25 21.09 3.62
N GLU A 74 45.96 19.83 3.23
CA GLU A 74 46.71 18.83 2.43
C GLU A 74 45.83 18.07 1.42
N ARG A 75 46.46 17.57 0.34
CA ARG A 75 45.92 16.53 -0.56
C ARG A 75 46.91 15.35 -0.58
N ARG A 76 46.48 14.14 -0.19
CA ARG A 76 46.99 12.87 -0.74
C ARG A 76 46.10 11.67 -0.37
N ALA A 77 46.16 10.63 -1.19
CA ALA A 77 45.52 9.30 -1.02
C ALA A 77 43.99 9.16 -1.20
N MET A 78 43.49 9.31 -2.44
CA MET A 78 42.34 8.49 -2.91
C MET A 78 42.32 8.38 -4.45
N LEU A 79 43.12 7.47 -5.03
CA LEU A 79 43.11 7.17 -6.47
C LEU A 79 43.48 5.68 -6.74
N ALA A 80 42.57 4.78 -6.39
CA ALA A 80 42.60 3.38 -6.84
C ALA A 80 41.21 2.73 -6.68
N SER A 81 40.39 2.71 -7.73
CA SER A 81 39.27 1.74 -8.00
C SER A 81 38.29 2.21 -9.11
N LEU A 82 38.77 2.77 -10.24
CA LEU A 82 37.92 3.08 -11.41
C LEU A 82 38.59 2.69 -12.73
N ALA A 83 38.82 1.40 -12.93
CA ALA A 83 39.38 0.87 -14.19
C ALA A 83 38.93 -0.58 -14.48
N ARG A 84 37.61 -0.87 -14.52
CA ARG A 84 37.12 -2.20 -14.97
C ARG A 84 35.69 -2.29 -15.55
N VAL A 85 35.13 -1.21 -16.12
CA VAL A 85 33.89 -1.29 -16.93
C VAL A 85 33.98 -0.37 -18.17
N ALA A 86 34.85 -0.70 -19.12
CA ALA A 86 34.99 0.02 -20.39
C ALA A 86 35.68 -0.78 -21.52
N ALA A 87 35.25 -2.02 -21.77
CA ALA A 87 35.70 -2.80 -22.94
C ALA A 87 34.56 -3.69 -23.47
N LEU A 88 34.46 -3.81 -24.80
CA LEU A 88 33.44 -4.52 -25.60
C LEU A 88 32.23 -3.70 -26.12
N ARG A 89 32.53 -2.59 -26.80
CA ARG A 89 31.69 -2.09 -27.92
C ARG A 89 32.56 -1.59 -29.07
N ARG A 90 32.84 -2.46 -30.05
CA ARG A 90 33.15 -2.16 -31.47
C ARG A 90 33.58 -3.43 -32.20
N THR A 91 32.73 -3.94 -33.08
CA THR A 91 33.02 -4.41 -34.47
C THR A 91 31.71 -4.95 -35.07
N GLY A 92 31.48 -4.73 -36.37
CA GLY A 92 30.28 -5.26 -37.07
C GLY A 92 29.52 -4.24 -37.92
N LEU A 93 30.15 -3.68 -38.97
CA LEU A 93 29.42 -3.10 -40.11
C LEU A 93 29.21 -4.20 -41.17
N PHE A 94 28.02 -4.30 -41.78
CA PHE A 94 27.78 -3.87 -43.17
C PHE A 94 26.38 -4.24 -43.71
N SER A 95 25.65 -3.20 -44.15
CA SER A 95 24.66 -3.10 -45.24
C SER A 95 24.00 -4.35 -45.89
N ARG A 96 22.66 -4.35 -45.94
CA ARG A 96 21.93 -4.26 -47.23
C ARG A 96 20.47 -3.77 -47.06
N ARG A 97 19.93 -3.12 -48.11
CA ARG A 97 18.52 -2.70 -48.23
C ARG A 97 17.65 -3.83 -48.80
N GLY A 98 16.40 -3.92 -48.36
CA GLY A 98 15.33 -4.69 -49.00
C GLY A 98 14.00 -4.40 -48.32
N GLY A 99 12.98 -3.99 -49.08
CA GLY A 99 11.64 -3.74 -48.56
C GLY A 99 10.81 -5.02 -48.52
N GLY A 100 9.95 -5.16 -47.51
CA GLY A 100 9.06 -6.31 -47.36
C GLY A 100 8.14 -6.16 -46.15
N THR A 101 6.86 -6.44 -46.35
CA THR A 101 5.80 -6.38 -45.34
C THR A 101 6.13 -7.19 -44.09
N GLY A 102 6.24 -6.53 -42.95
CA GLY A 102 6.52 -7.18 -41.67
C GLY A 102 5.31 -7.94 -41.11
N LEU A 103 5.20 -9.24 -41.41
CA LEU A 103 4.50 -10.15 -40.50
C LEU A 103 5.22 -10.13 -39.14
N TRP A 104 4.44 -10.15 -38.06
CA TRP A 104 4.94 -10.32 -36.70
C TRP A 104 5.40 -11.77 -36.47
N THR A 105 6.54 -12.16 -37.06
CA THR A 105 7.22 -13.41 -36.68
C THR A 105 7.80 -13.22 -35.29
N GLY A 106 7.33 -14.01 -34.32
CA GLY A 106 7.74 -13.89 -32.91
C GLY A 106 9.26 -13.93 -32.77
N ARG A 107 9.81 -13.04 -31.93
CA ARG A 107 11.21 -13.16 -31.53
C ARG A 107 11.40 -14.49 -30.80
N PRO A 108 12.52 -15.21 -31.01
CA PRO A 108 12.93 -16.26 -30.10
C PRO A 108 13.01 -15.67 -28.69
N GLN A 109 12.34 -16.31 -27.74
CA GLN A 109 12.36 -15.93 -26.34
C GLN A 109 13.79 -16.13 -25.82
N SER A 110 14.50 -15.05 -25.52
CA SER A 110 15.88 -15.12 -25.05
C SER A 110 15.91 -15.28 -23.53
N ASP A 111 16.97 -15.86 -22.97
CA ASP A 111 17.13 -16.08 -21.51
C ASP A 111 17.00 -14.80 -20.65
N THR A 112 17.00 -13.62 -21.28
CA THR A 112 16.64 -12.33 -20.69
C THR A 112 15.18 -12.21 -20.23
N ASP A 113 14.27 -13.06 -20.72
CA ASP A 113 12.83 -12.90 -20.60
C ASP A 113 12.24 -13.44 -19.27
N ASN A 114 13.09 -13.61 -18.25
CA ASN A 114 12.71 -14.00 -16.89
C ASN A 114 13.45 -13.26 -15.76
N VAL A 115 14.23 -12.20 -16.07
CA VAL A 115 14.86 -11.36 -15.03
C VAL A 115 13.76 -10.71 -14.18
N LYS A 116 13.78 -10.92 -12.86
CA LYS A 116 12.72 -10.39 -11.99
C LYS A 116 12.91 -8.88 -11.77
N PRO A 117 11.84 -8.06 -11.72
CA PRO A 117 11.99 -6.60 -11.64
C PRO A 117 12.82 -6.08 -10.45
N LEU A 118 12.90 -6.83 -9.35
CA LEU A 118 13.70 -6.51 -8.15
C LEU A 118 14.74 -7.58 -7.85
N GLU A 119 15.19 -8.35 -8.85
CA GLU A 119 16.28 -9.31 -8.69
C GLU A 119 17.56 -8.62 -8.22
N GLY A 120 18.20 -9.19 -7.20
CA GLY A 120 19.39 -8.62 -6.56
C GLY A 120 19.11 -7.58 -5.46
N VAL A 121 17.88 -7.05 -5.35
CA VAL A 121 17.49 -6.11 -4.29
C VAL A 121 17.25 -6.85 -2.98
N LYS A 122 17.85 -6.37 -1.88
CA LYS A 122 17.68 -6.89 -0.52
C LYS A 122 16.82 -5.94 0.33
N ILE A 123 15.84 -6.50 1.04
CA ILE A 123 14.88 -5.74 1.85
C ILE A 123 14.93 -6.25 3.29
N LEU A 124 15.23 -5.34 4.22
CA LEU A 124 15.13 -5.57 5.65
C LEU A 124 13.72 -5.18 6.14
N ASP A 125 12.91 -6.18 6.45
CA ASP A 125 11.49 -6.06 6.81
C ASP A 125 11.31 -6.16 8.33
N LEU A 126 11.20 -5.02 9.02
CA LEU A 126 10.84 -4.92 10.44
C LEU A 126 9.32 -4.80 10.64
N THR A 127 8.52 -4.98 9.59
CA THR A 127 7.09 -4.67 9.64
C THR A 127 6.28 -5.77 10.33
N ARG A 128 5.12 -5.38 10.85
CA ARG A 128 4.16 -6.25 11.55
C ARG A 128 2.74 -6.11 11.00
N VAL A 129 1.91 -7.10 11.28
CA VAL A 129 0.47 -7.11 10.94
C VAL A 129 0.20 -7.20 9.43
N LEU A 130 -0.22 -6.11 8.78
CA LEU A 130 -0.81 -6.16 7.42
C LEU A 130 -0.11 -5.25 6.42
N ALA A 131 -0.15 -3.93 6.62
CA ALA A 131 0.23 -2.96 5.58
C ALA A 131 1.70 -3.11 5.12
N GLY A 132 2.61 -3.23 6.09
CA GLY A 132 4.02 -3.48 5.83
C GLY A 132 4.30 -4.89 5.31
N PRO A 133 3.80 -5.95 5.97
CA PRO A 133 4.05 -7.31 5.51
C PRO A 133 3.53 -7.58 4.10
N PHE A 134 2.37 -7.04 3.75
CA PHE A 134 1.81 -7.09 2.40
C PHE A 134 2.66 -6.32 1.39
N ALA A 135 3.14 -5.12 1.73
CA ALA A 135 4.01 -4.34 0.85
C ALA A 135 5.32 -5.09 0.55
N THR A 136 6.03 -5.58 1.58
CA THR A 136 7.29 -6.33 1.39
C THR A 136 7.09 -7.69 0.73
N MET A 137 5.96 -8.37 0.96
CA MET A 137 5.58 -9.57 0.23
C MET A 137 5.44 -9.30 -1.27
N ASN A 138 4.76 -8.23 -1.69
CA ASN A 138 4.65 -7.87 -3.10
C ASN A 138 6.02 -7.52 -3.72
N LEU A 139 6.96 -6.96 -2.95
CA LEU A 139 8.34 -6.74 -3.43
C LEU A 139 9.13 -8.06 -3.55
N GLY A 140 8.92 -9.01 -2.63
CA GLY A 140 9.48 -10.37 -2.72
C GLY A 140 8.92 -11.18 -3.89
N ASP A 141 7.62 -11.00 -4.20
CA ASP A 141 6.98 -11.54 -5.40
C ASP A 141 7.67 -11.04 -6.69
N LEU A 142 8.06 -9.76 -6.72
CA LEU A 142 8.85 -9.15 -7.80
C LEU A 142 10.34 -9.51 -7.80
N GLY A 143 10.78 -10.41 -6.91
CA GLY A 143 12.11 -11.01 -6.90
C GLY A 143 13.09 -10.48 -5.84
N ALA A 144 12.68 -9.55 -4.98
CA ALA A 144 13.54 -9.06 -3.92
C ALA A 144 13.82 -10.14 -2.85
N GLU A 145 15.04 -10.16 -2.30
CA GLU A 145 15.35 -10.95 -1.11
C GLU A 145 14.86 -10.23 0.15
N VAL A 146 13.71 -10.65 0.67
CA VAL A 146 13.11 -10.08 1.88
C VAL A 146 13.56 -10.85 3.12
N ILE A 147 14.20 -10.16 4.06
CA ILE A 147 14.58 -10.65 5.39
C ILE A 147 13.65 -10.03 6.43
N LYS A 148 12.69 -10.80 6.92
CA LYS A 148 11.76 -10.39 7.98
C LYS A 148 12.40 -10.57 9.36
N VAL A 149 12.51 -9.48 10.11
CA VAL A 149 12.98 -9.46 11.50
C VAL A 149 11.79 -9.66 12.42
N GLU A 150 11.87 -10.66 13.28
CA GLU A 150 10.78 -11.08 14.15
C GLU A 150 11.22 -11.20 15.62
N ARG A 151 10.27 -11.14 16.56
CA ARG A 151 10.57 -11.32 17.99
C ARG A 151 10.79 -12.81 18.30
N PRO A 152 11.84 -13.19 19.05
CA PRO A 152 11.97 -14.54 19.60
C PRO A 152 10.70 -15.01 20.33
N GLY A 153 10.36 -16.30 20.15
CA GLY A 153 9.16 -16.94 20.71
C GLY A 153 7.82 -16.52 20.08
N ALA A 154 7.54 -15.23 19.97
CA ALA A 154 6.21 -14.71 19.59
C ALA A 154 6.06 -14.29 18.12
N GLY A 155 7.15 -13.85 17.47
CA GLY A 155 7.15 -13.39 16.09
C GLY A 155 6.34 -12.12 15.80
N ASP A 156 5.84 -12.01 14.57
CA ASP A 156 4.74 -11.12 14.18
C ASP A 156 3.45 -11.46 14.93
N ASP A 157 2.67 -10.47 15.37
CA ASP A 157 1.42 -10.72 16.11
C ASP A 157 0.42 -11.55 15.29
N THR A 158 0.46 -11.42 13.96
CA THR A 158 -0.41 -12.20 13.06
C THR A 158 -0.16 -13.71 13.10
N ARG A 159 0.97 -14.19 13.65
CA ARG A 159 1.19 -15.63 13.86
C ARG A 159 0.19 -16.23 14.85
N THR A 160 -0.24 -15.47 15.85
CA THR A 160 -1.16 -15.93 16.90
C THR A 160 -2.60 -15.42 16.71
N TRP A 161 -2.86 -14.57 15.71
CA TRP A 161 -4.20 -14.06 15.44
C TRP A 161 -5.03 -15.08 14.67
N GLY A 162 -6.11 -15.53 15.29
CA GLY A 162 -7.12 -16.41 14.71
C GLY A 162 -8.27 -16.62 15.70
N PRO A 163 -9.24 -17.52 15.41
CA PRO A 163 -9.34 -18.35 14.22
C PRO A 163 -9.55 -17.54 12.90
N PRO A 164 -9.33 -18.14 11.72
CA PRO A 164 -8.97 -19.55 11.49
C PRO A 164 -7.46 -19.81 11.48
N PHE A 165 -7.11 -21.00 11.97
CA PHE A 165 -5.77 -21.61 11.88
C PHE A 165 -5.81 -22.82 10.94
N VAL A 166 -4.66 -23.18 10.37
CA VAL A 166 -4.44 -24.46 9.69
C VAL A 166 -3.27 -25.13 10.39
N GLY A 167 -3.49 -26.28 11.01
CA GLY A 167 -2.53 -26.83 11.99
C GLY A 167 -2.26 -25.82 13.10
N THR A 168 -1.00 -25.48 13.33
CA THR A 168 -0.54 -24.44 14.28
C THR A 168 -0.41 -23.04 13.65
N GLU A 169 -0.55 -22.91 12.33
CA GLU A 169 -0.27 -21.66 11.61
C GLU A 169 -1.52 -20.80 11.45
N SER A 170 -1.40 -19.48 11.69
CA SER A 170 -2.48 -18.54 11.38
C SER A 170 -2.62 -18.33 9.88
N THR A 171 -3.86 -18.45 9.39
CA THR A 171 -4.20 -18.07 8.00
C THR A 171 -3.87 -16.61 7.69
N TYR A 172 -3.91 -15.72 8.69
CA TYR A 172 -3.54 -14.32 8.54
C TYR A 172 -2.05 -14.21 8.19
N PHE A 173 -1.16 -14.78 9.03
CA PHE A 173 0.27 -14.73 8.78
C PHE A 173 0.63 -15.35 7.42
N LEU A 174 0.03 -16.51 7.11
CA LEU A 174 0.26 -17.22 5.85
C LEU A 174 -0.11 -16.39 4.62
N SER A 175 -1.17 -15.57 4.71
CA SER A 175 -1.66 -14.78 3.57
C SER A 175 -0.76 -13.60 3.15
N VAL A 176 0.14 -13.11 4.04
CA VAL A 176 0.91 -11.86 3.82
C VAL A 176 2.43 -11.97 4.03
N ASN A 177 2.99 -13.18 4.09
CA ASN A 177 4.43 -13.39 4.34
C ASN A 177 5.15 -14.39 3.42
N ARG A 178 4.54 -14.82 2.30
CA ARG A 178 5.24 -15.61 1.26
C ARG A 178 6.48 -14.88 0.72
N ASN A 179 7.39 -15.64 0.12
CA ASN A 179 8.65 -15.17 -0.46
C ASN A 179 9.67 -14.52 0.50
N LYS A 180 9.44 -14.55 1.82
CA LYS A 180 10.36 -14.00 2.85
C LYS A 180 11.24 -15.06 3.49
N LYS A 181 12.43 -14.66 3.95
CA LYS A 181 13.19 -15.35 4.99
C LYS A 181 12.80 -14.75 6.36
N SER A 182 12.85 -15.53 7.44
CA SER A 182 12.60 -15.04 8.81
C SER A 182 13.84 -15.21 9.68
N ILE A 183 14.23 -14.13 10.36
CA ILE A 183 15.23 -14.11 11.42
C ILE A 183 14.57 -13.61 12.71
N ALA A 184 14.68 -14.39 13.79
CA ALA A 184 14.12 -14.00 15.09
C ALA A 184 15.22 -13.38 15.97
N VAL A 185 15.12 -12.07 16.24
CA VAL A 185 16.11 -11.24 16.96
C VAL A 185 15.42 -10.36 17.99
N ASN A 186 15.92 -10.37 19.23
CA ASN A 186 15.45 -9.51 20.30
C ASN A 186 16.00 -8.07 20.14
N ILE A 187 15.30 -7.21 19.42
CA ILE A 187 15.68 -5.80 19.21
C ILE A 187 15.61 -4.91 20.47
N LYS A 188 15.27 -5.46 21.65
CA LYS A 188 15.46 -4.76 22.93
C LYS A 188 16.85 -4.99 23.53
N ASP A 189 17.56 -6.03 23.07
CA ASP A 189 18.94 -6.30 23.48
C ASP A 189 19.91 -5.49 22.59
N PRO A 190 20.95 -4.84 23.14
CA PRO A 190 21.96 -4.14 22.35
C PRO A 190 22.65 -5.01 21.27
N LYS A 191 22.86 -6.31 21.52
CA LYS A 191 23.36 -7.27 20.53
C LYS A 191 22.35 -7.48 19.39
N GLY A 192 21.05 -7.49 19.70
CA GLY A 192 19.97 -7.56 18.71
C GLY A 192 19.88 -6.30 17.84
N VAL A 193 20.00 -5.12 18.45
CA VAL A 193 20.09 -3.83 17.73
C VAL A 193 21.31 -3.80 16.80
N LYS A 194 22.47 -4.32 17.25
CA LYS A 194 23.68 -4.45 16.42
C LYS A 194 23.44 -5.32 15.18
N ILE A 195 22.81 -6.49 15.33
CA ILE A 195 22.47 -7.39 14.21
C ILE A 195 21.58 -6.68 13.18
N VAL A 196 20.56 -5.92 13.62
CA VAL A 196 19.69 -5.17 12.70
C VAL A 196 20.45 -4.07 11.96
N LYS A 197 21.39 -3.38 12.62
CA LYS A 197 22.25 -2.37 12.00
C LYS A 197 23.19 -2.96 10.95
N GLU A 198 23.76 -4.13 11.21
CA GLU A 198 24.62 -4.84 10.27
C GLU A 198 23.82 -5.39 9.08
N LEU A 199 22.59 -5.87 9.30
CA LEU A 199 21.68 -6.21 8.21
C LEU A 199 21.32 -4.99 7.35
N ALA A 200 21.09 -3.83 7.96
CA ALA A 200 20.83 -2.59 7.23
C ALA A 200 22.04 -2.17 6.38
N ALA A 201 23.27 -2.39 6.86
CA ALA A 201 24.50 -2.10 6.10
C ALA A 201 24.67 -2.95 4.82
N VAL A 202 23.91 -4.04 4.66
CA VAL A 202 23.95 -4.95 3.51
C VAL A 202 22.60 -5.12 2.80
N CYS A 203 21.62 -4.25 3.08
CA CYS A 203 20.30 -4.24 2.43
C CYS A 203 20.03 -2.89 1.75
N ASP A 204 19.37 -2.93 0.59
CA ASP A 204 19.05 -1.74 -0.21
C ASP A 204 17.84 -0.96 0.33
N VAL A 205 16.93 -1.65 1.04
CA VAL A 205 15.68 -1.07 1.57
C VAL A 205 15.46 -1.49 3.02
N PHE A 206 15.08 -0.53 3.87
CA PHE A 206 14.60 -0.75 5.23
C PHE A 206 13.11 -0.43 5.29
N VAL A 207 12.27 -1.34 5.77
CA VAL A 207 10.82 -1.12 5.87
C VAL A 207 10.33 -1.38 7.29
N GLU A 208 9.59 -0.43 7.85
CA GLU A 208 9.03 -0.52 9.20
C GLU A 208 7.66 0.16 9.30
N ASN A 209 6.88 -0.22 10.32
CA ASN A 209 5.55 0.34 10.56
C ASN A 209 5.22 0.54 12.05
N TYR A 210 6.22 0.98 12.82
CA TYR A 210 6.05 1.36 14.22
C TYR A 210 5.43 2.76 14.35
N VAL A 211 4.96 3.10 15.55
CA VAL A 211 4.57 4.49 15.88
C VAL A 211 5.82 5.39 15.78
N PRO A 212 5.74 6.60 15.16
CA PRO A 212 6.88 7.49 14.97
C PRO A 212 7.75 7.69 16.20
N GLY A 213 9.06 7.57 16.01
CA GLY A 213 10.07 7.68 17.08
C GLY A 213 10.32 6.39 17.88
N LYS A 214 9.49 5.35 17.75
CA LYS A 214 9.65 4.11 18.55
C LYS A 214 10.94 3.34 18.21
N LEU A 215 11.34 3.29 16.94
CA LEU A 215 12.62 2.71 16.54
C LEU A 215 13.80 3.65 16.80
N SER A 216 13.62 4.98 16.69
CA SER A 216 14.65 5.96 17.09
C SER A 216 15.04 5.83 18.56
N ALA A 217 14.07 5.55 19.45
CA ALA A 217 14.33 5.25 20.86
C ALA A 217 15.11 3.92 21.10
N MET A 218 15.26 3.09 20.07
CA MET A 218 16.10 1.87 20.06
C MET A 218 17.39 2.07 19.25
N GLY A 219 17.65 3.29 18.75
CA GLY A 219 18.77 3.59 17.86
C GLY A 219 18.62 2.98 16.47
N LEU A 220 17.39 2.71 16.01
CA LEU A 220 17.05 2.11 14.71
C LEU A 220 16.20 3.07 13.85
N GLY A 221 16.14 4.36 14.18
CA GLY A 221 15.44 5.36 13.37
C GLY A 221 16.24 5.75 12.13
N TYR A 222 15.62 6.50 11.21
CA TYR A 222 16.25 6.96 9.97
C TYR A 222 17.65 7.56 10.20
N GLU A 223 17.76 8.53 11.11
CA GLU A 223 19.03 9.20 11.45
C GLU A 223 20.10 8.28 12.05
N ASP A 224 19.73 7.13 12.60
CA ASP A 224 20.68 6.14 13.14
C ASP A 224 21.13 5.16 12.07
N ILE A 225 20.22 4.83 11.15
CA ILE A 225 20.46 3.92 10.03
C ILE A 225 21.25 4.62 8.92
N ASP A 226 20.95 5.88 8.57
CA ASP A 226 21.66 6.64 7.51
C ASP A 226 23.17 6.79 7.82
N LYS A 227 23.54 6.94 9.10
CA LYS A 227 24.95 6.97 9.56
C LYS A 227 25.73 5.68 9.26
N ILE A 228 25.03 4.55 9.10
CA ILE A 228 25.61 3.20 8.96
C ILE A 228 25.43 2.67 7.54
N ALA A 229 24.29 2.97 6.93
CA ALA A 229 23.86 2.53 5.61
C ALA A 229 23.37 3.73 4.77
N PRO A 230 24.22 4.73 4.43
CA PRO A 230 23.83 5.96 3.71
C PRO A 230 23.39 5.73 2.25
N HIS A 231 23.28 4.47 1.82
CA HIS A 231 22.75 4.04 0.52
C HIS A 231 21.29 3.58 0.61
N ILE A 232 20.79 3.28 1.81
CA ILE A 232 19.52 2.58 2.01
C ILE A 232 18.30 3.47 1.73
N VAL A 233 17.26 2.86 1.19
CA VAL A 233 15.92 3.44 1.08
C VAL A 233 15.15 3.12 2.36
N TYR A 234 14.98 4.10 3.25
CA TYR A 234 14.19 3.94 4.47
C TYR A 234 12.72 4.30 4.22
N CYS A 235 11.83 3.33 4.44
CA CYS A 235 10.38 3.43 4.26
C CYS A 235 9.67 3.24 5.60
N SER A 236 8.81 4.19 5.97
CA SER A 236 7.99 4.09 7.19
C SER A 236 6.50 4.18 6.86
N ILE A 237 5.71 3.29 7.44
CA ILE A 237 4.26 3.17 7.20
C ILE A 237 3.51 3.43 8.50
N THR A 238 2.73 4.50 8.57
CA THR A 238 2.06 4.90 9.81
C THR A 238 0.58 5.21 9.62
N GLY A 239 -0.17 5.18 10.73
CA GLY A 239 -1.61 5.46 10.71
C GLY A 239 -1.92 6.85 10.17
N TYR A 240 -1.19 7.85 10.67
CA TYR A 240 -1.48 9.28 10.54
C TYR A 240 -0.34 10.14 9.96
N GLY A 241 0.79 9.55 9.55
CA GLY A 241 2.00 10.26 9.08
C GLY A 241 3.08 10.40 10.16
N GLN A 242 4.32 10.71 9.75
CA GLN A 242 5.42 10.96 10.72
C GLN A 242 5.22 12.25 11.54
N THR A 243 4.45 13.19 11.00
CA THR A 243 4.27 14.54 11.56
C THR A 243 2.79 14.87 11.82
N GLY A 244 2.55 16.00 12.49
CA GLY A 244 1.19 16.46 12.80
C GLY A 244 0.62 15.92 14.13
N PRO A 245 -0.54 16.44 14.56
CA PRO A 245 -1.05 16.27 15.94
C PRO A 245 -1.53 14.85 16.28
N LEU A 246 -1.72 13.99 15.26
CA LEU A 246 -2.16 12.60 15.45
C LEU A 246 -1.06 11.56 15.16
N SER A 247 0.16 11.99 14.80
CA SER A 247 1.29 11.11 14.43
C SER A 247 1.57 10.01 15.47
N GLN A 248 1.45 10.33 16.76
CA GLN A 248 1.68 9.40 17.87
C GLN A 248 0.53 8.41 18.14
N ARG A 249 -0.57 8.45 17.37
CA ARG A 249 -1.68 7.48 17.51
C ARG A 249 -1.38 6.20 16.73
N ALA A 250 -1.65 5.06 17.37
CA ALA A 250 -1.70 3.77 16.68
C ALA A 250 -2.78 3.78 15.58
N GLY A 251 -2.46 3.15 14.45
CA GLY A 251 -3.38 3.03 13.30
C GLY A 251 -3.74 1.57 13.04
N TYR A 252 -5.04 1.27 13.06
CA TYR A 252 -5.62 0.07 12.48
C TYR A 252 -6.54 0.46 11.32
N ASP A 253 -6.79 -0.47 10.41
CA ASP A 253 -7.69 -0.34 9.26
C ASP A 253 -9.12 0.07 9.64
N ALA A 254 -9.68 -0.54 10.69
CA ALA A 254 -10.99 -0.18 11.23
C ALA A 254 -11.01 1.26 11.77
N VAL A 255 -9.97 1.67 12.49
CA VAL A 255 -9.83 3.05 13.01
C VAL A 255 -9.64 4.04 11.87
N ALA A 256 -8.80 3.72 10.89
CA ALA A 256 -8.59 4.52 9.69
C ALA A 256 -9.90 4.68 8.88
N SER A 257 -10.72 3.63 8.81
CA SER A 257 -12.03 3.65 8.16
C SER A 257 -13.07 4.44 8.97
N ALA A 258 -12.98 4.45 10.30
CA ALA A 258 -13.82 5.32 11.13
C ALA A 258 -13.48 6.81 10.91
N VAL A 259 -12.20 7.20 11.06
CA VAL A 259 -11.77 8.60 11.03
C VAL A 259 -11.76 9.23 9.63
N SER A 260 -11.68 8.43 8.56
CA SER A 260 -11.78 8.90 7.17
C SER A 260 -13.23 9.07 6.69
N GLY A 261 -14.22 8.81 7.55
CA GLY A 261 -15.64 8.84 7.19
C GLY A 261 -16.12 7.62 6.39
N LEU A 262 -15.22 6.69 5.98
CA LEU A 262 -15.56 5.43 5.31
C LEU A 262 -16.71 4.71 6.04
N MET A 263 -16.54 4.43 7.33
CA MET A 263 -17.58 3.76 8.14
C MET A 263 -18.86 4.58 8.34
N HIS A 264 -18.86 5.90 8.10
CA HIS A 264 -20.08 6.71 8.16
C HIS A 264 -20.97 6.47 6.94
N ILE A 265 -20.37 6.15 5.78
CA ILE A 265 -21.05 6.14 4.48
C ILE A 265 -21.20 4.72 3.91
N THR A 266 -20.30 3.80 4.26
CA THR A 266 -20.40 2.38 3.90
C THR A 266 -21.36 1.65 4.83
N GLY A 267 -22.04 0.64 4.28
CA GLY A 267 -22.55 -0.48 5.08
C GLY A 267 -21.41 -1.47 5.40
N PRO A 268 -21.73 -2.76 5.57
CA PRO A 268 -20.73 -3.82 5.79
C PRO A 268 -19.69 -4.08 4.68
N GLU A 269 -19.69 -3.35 3.55
CA GLU A 269 -18.77 -3.58 2.41
C GLU A 269 -17.98 -2.33 1.96
N VAL A 270 -16.80 -2.57 1.37
CA VAL A 270 -15.75 -1.59 1.03
C VAL A 270 -15.00 -2.04 -0.26
N ALA A 271 -14.30 -1.21 -1.04
CA ALA A 271 -14.04 0.24 -0.97
C ALA A 271 -13.76 0.81 -2.38
N CYS A 272 -14.22 2.04 -2.68
CA CYS A 272 -13.64 2.92 -3.72
C CYS A 272 -14.26 4.33 -3.65
N LEU A 273 -13.60 5.29 -2.98
CA LEU A 273 -14.21 6.58 -2.64
C LEU A 273 -14.03 7.73 -3.63
N THR A 274 -13.34 7.56 -4.76
CA THR A 274 -12.99 8.67 -5.68
C THR A 274 -14.17 9.57 -6.02
N GLN A 275 -15.35 9.00 -6.33
CA GLN A 275 -16.55 9.77 -6.63
C GLN A 275 -17.21 10.41 -5.40
N VAL A 276 -17.22 9.74 -4.25
CA VAL A 276 -17.83 10.28 -3.02
C VAL A 276 -16.99 11.41 -2.44
N ALA A 277 -15.66 11.25 -2.45
CA ALA A 277 -14.72 12.31 -2.11
C ALA A 277 -14.87 13.52 -3.05
N ALA A 278 -15.00 13.30 -4.36
CA ALA A 278 -15.26 14.37 -5.32
C ALA A 278 -16.59 15.10 -5.04
N ASN A 279 -17.67 14.38 -4.69
CA ASN A 279 -18.96 14.98 -4.35
C ASN A 279 -18.88 15.92 -3.12
N TYR A 280 -18.07 15.59 -2.13
CA TYR A 280 -17.81 16.47 -0.98
C TYR A 280 -16.87 17.62 -1.34
N LEU A 281 -15.68 17.32 -1.89
CA LEU A 281 -14.63 18.31 -2.15
C LEU A 281 -15.08 19.38 -3.16
N ILE A 282 -15.77 18.98 -4.24
CA ILE A 282 -16.23 19.87 -5.30
C ILE A 282 -17.65 20.38 -5.00
N GLY A 283 -18.54 19.50 -4.55
CA GLY A 283 -19.97 19.79 -4.42
C GLY A 283 -20.42 20.25 -3.03
N GLN A 284 -19.54 20.20 -2.02
CA GLN A 284 -19.83 20.50 -0.61
C GLN A 284 -21.07 19.76 -0.06
N LYS A 285 -21.31 18.54 -0.55
CA LYS A 285 -22.42 17.68 -0.13
C LYS A 285 -21.90 16.57 0.76
N GLU A 286 -22.38 16.55 2.00
CA GLU A 286 -22.09 15.47 2.94
C GLU A 286 -22.64 14.14 2.44
N ALA A 287 -21.89 13.08 2.70
CA ALA A 287 -22.19 11.74 2.23
C ALA A 287 -23.16 11.02 3.19
N GLN A 288 -23.85 10.00 2.67
CA GLN A 288 -24.92 9.29 3.37
C GLN A 288 -24.78 7.79 3.18
N ARG A 289 -25.38 6.99 4.08
CA ARG A 289 -25.46 5.54 3.95
C ARG A 289 -26.46 5.14 2.88
N TRP A 290 -25.97 4.53 1.79
CA TRP A 290 -26.81 4.04 0.68
C TRP A 290 -26.93 2.51 0.62
N GLY A 291 -26.33 1.78 1.57
CA GLY A 291 -26.18 0.32 1.47
C GLY A 291 -25.32 -0.02 0.26
N THR A 292 -25.83 -0.86 -0.64
CA THR A 292 -25.17 -1.21 -1.91
C THR A 292 -25.48 -0.24 -3.06
N ALA A 293 -26.26 0.83 -2.83
CA ALA A 293 -26.74 1.69 -3.90
C ALA A 293 -25.80 2.87 -4.22
N HIS A 294 -25.70 3.21 -5.51
CA HIS A 294 -24.98 4.40 -5.96
C HIS A 294 -25.78 5.67 -5.69
N GLY A 295 -25.15 6.69 -5.08
CA GLY A 295 -25.82 7.94 -4.71
C GLY A 295 -26.43 8.68 -5.91
N SER A 296 -25.76 8.65 -7.07
CA SER A 296 -26.07 9.52 -8.22
C SER A 296 -26.55 8.80 -9.49
N ILE A 297 -26.69 7.47 -9.45
CA ILE A 297 -27.07 6.63 -10.62
C ILE A 297 -28.16 5.66 -10.19
N VAL A 298 -29.24 5.55 -10.97
CA VAL A 298 -30.37 4.66 -10.68
C VAL A 298 -30.86 3.97 -11.95
N PRO A 299 -31.09 2.64 -11.95
CA PRO A 299 -30.68 1.69 -10.91
C PRO A 299 -29.17 1.43 -10.94
N TYR A 300 -28.52 1.47 -9.77
CA TYR A 300 -27.19 0.89 -9.57
C TYR A 300 -27.09 0.45 -8.10
N GLN A 301 -27.44 -0.82 -7.84
CA GLN A 301 -27.48 -1.40 -6.49
C GLN A 301 -27.63 -2.92 -6.53
N ALA A 302 -27.58 -3.57 -5.36
CA ALA A 302 -28.06 -4.93 -5.20
C ALA A 302 -29.60 -4.99 -5.17
N PHE A 303 -30.15 -6.02 -5.80
CA PHE A 303 -31.55 -6.41 -5.74
C PHE A 303 -31.65 -7.84 -5.21
N LYS A 304 -32.60 -8.09 -4.31
CA LYS A 304 -32.88 -9.44 -3.81
C LYS A 304 -33.60 -10.24 -4.90
N THR A 305 -33.09 -11.42 -5.22
CA THR A 305 -33.72 -12.39 -6.11
C THR A 305 -34.48 -13.44 -5.29
N LYS A 306 -35.02 -14.48 -5.92
CA LYS A 306 -35.73 -15.55 -5.23
C LYS A 306 -34.85 -16.37 -4.26
N ASP A 307 -33.58 -16.53 -4.58
CA ASP A 307 -32.60 -17.39 -3.92
C ASP A 307 -31.33 -16.65 -3.42
N GLY A 308 -31.13 -15.38 -3.80
CA GLY A 308 -29.91 -14.64 -3.48
C GLY A 308 -30.01 -13.14 -3.77
N TYR A 309 -28.95 -12.58 -4.35
CA TYR A 309 -28.86 -11.17 -4.73
C TYR A 309 -28.10 -10.99 -6.04
N LEU A 310 -28.56 -10.04 -6.85
CA LEU A 310 -27.94 -9.61 -8.09
C LEU A 310 -27.66 -8.10 -8.01
N VAL A 311 -26.43 -7.68 -8.28
CA VAL A 311 -26.08 -6.28 -8.51
C VAL A 311 -26.31 -5.97 -9.98
N VAL A 312 -27.01 -4.87 -10.27
CA VAL A 312 -27.23 -4.37 -11.63
C VAL A 312 -26.96 -2.87 -11.65
N GLY A 313 -26.16 -2.41 -12.62
CA GLY A 313 -25.77 -1.01 -12.78
C GLY A 313 -26.11 -0.46 -14.17
N ALA A 314 -27.08 0.45 -14.24
CA ALA A 314 -27.44 1.18 -15.47
C ALA A 314 -26.92 2.62 -15.40
N GLY A 315 -25.68 2.83 -15.85
CA GLY A 315 -25.01 4.14 -15.87
C GLY A 315 -25.60 5.14 -16.86
N ASN A 316 -26.35 4.68 -17.87
CA ASN A 316 -26.97 5.52 -18.89
C ASN A 316 -28.42 5.08 -19.22
N ASN A 317 -29.10 5.87 -20.07
CA ASN A 317 -30.51 5.62 -20.41
C ASN A 317 -30.72 4.38 -21.31
N GLN A 318 -29.73 4.01 -22.15
CA GLN A 318 -29.81 2.80 -22.98
C GLN A 318 -29.72 1.54 -22.13
N GLN A 319 -28.81 1.52 -21.14
CA GLN A 319 -28.70 0.45 -20.15
C GLN A 319 -29.97 0.36 -19.28
N PHE A 320 -30.57 1.50 -18.88
CA PHE A 320 -31.86 1.49 -18.19
C PHE A 320 -32.96 0.87 -19.07
N ALA A 321 -33.03 1.25 -20.35
CA ALA A 321 -33.98 0.66 -21.29
C ALA A 321 -33.78 -0.86 -21.48
N ALA A 322 -32.53 -1.33 -21.48
CA ALA A 322 -32.22 -2.77 -21.52
C ALA A 322 -32.70 -3.48 -20.24
N VAL A 323 -32.40 -2.93 -19.05
CA VAL A 323 -32.90 -3.45 -17.76
C VAL A 323 -34.44 -3.55 -17.77
N CYS A 324 -35.14 -2.51 -18.21
CA CYS A 324 -36.59 -2.51 -18.30
C CYS A 324 -37.13 -3.60 -19.25
N LYS A 325 -36.50 -3.81 -20.41
CA LYS A 325 -36.89 -4.88 -21.34
C LYS A 325 -36.67 -6.27 -20.75
N ILE A 326 -35.52 -6.52 -20.13
CA ILE A 326 -35.17 -7.79 -19.47
C ILE A 326 -36.16 -8.11 -18.33
N LEU A 327 -36.55 -7.09 -17.57
CA LEU A 327 -37.54 -7.21 -16.50
C LEU A 327 -38.99 -7.28 -17.02
N ASN A 328 -39.24 -7.16 -18.33
CA ASN A 328 -40.57 -7.06 -18.92
C ASN A 328 -41.42 -5.90 -18.34
N LEU A 329 -40.78 -4.73 -18.22
CA LEU A 329 -41.35 -3.45 -17.76
C LEU A 329 -41.08 -2.33 -18.79
N PRO A 330 -41.44 -2.50 -20.08
CA PRO A 330 -41.10 -1.56 -21.15
C PRO A 330 -41.72 -0.16 -20.98
N GLU A 331 -42.84 -0.04 -20.26
CA GLU A 331 -43.53 1.21 -19.96
C GLU A 331 -42.65 2.20 -19.19
N LEU A 332 -41.79 1.71 -18.29
CA LEU A 332 -40.88 2.54 -17.48
C LEU A 332 -39.83 3.29 -18.31
N ILE A 333 -39.58 2.87 -19.56
CA ILE A 333 -38.54 3.44 -20.42
C ILE A 333 -38.88 4.89 -20.81
N ASN A 334 -40.14 5.13 -21.15
CA ASN A 334 -40.64 6.42 -21.63
C ASN A 334 -41.40 7.20 -20.55
N ASP A 335 -41.60 6.63 -19.36
CA ASP A 335 -42.25 7.30 -18.24
C ASP A 335 -41.58 8.64 -17.92
N SER A 336 -42.41 9.68 -17.78
CA SER A 336 -42.00 11.04 -17.43
C SER A 336 -41.15 11.13 -16.16
N LYS A 337 -41.29 10.19 -15.22
CA LYS A 337 -40.50 10.06 -13.98
C LYS A 337 -39.15 9.35 -14.16
N TYR A 338 -38.95 8.56 -15.22
CA TYR A 338 -37.82 7.62 -15.31
C TYR A 338 -36.99 7.71 -16.60
N ARG A 339 -37.45 8.44 -17.62
CA ARG A 339 -36.76 8.60 -18.92
C ARG A 339 -35.30 9.08 -18.87
N THR A 340 -34.88 9.82 -17.83
CA THR A 340 -33.46 10.21 -17.62
C THR A 340 -32.96 9.84 -16.24
N ASN A 341 -31.64 9.62 -16.09
CA ASN A 341 -31.03 9.31 -14.79
C ASN A 341 -31.34 10.35 -13.71
N HIS A 342 -31.41 11.65 -14.06
CA HIS A 342 -31.77 12.71 -13.11
C HIS A 342 -33.17 12.48 -12.51
N LEU A 343 -34.14 12.17 -13.37
CA LEU A 343 -35.52 11.89 -12.97
C LEU A 343 -35.61 10.56 -12.18
N ARG A 344 -34.84 9.53 -12.57
CA ARG A 344 -34.72 8.27 -11.80
C ARG A 344 -34.12 8.47 -10.41
N VAL A 345 -33.17 9.39 -10.25
CA VAL A 345 -32.58 9.75 -8.94
C VAL A 345 -33.60 10.48 -8.07
N GLN A 346 -34.37 11.43 -8.63
CA GLN A 346 -35.45 12.11 -7.91
C GLN A 346 -36.54 11.13 -7.46
N ASN A 347 -37.00 10.25 -8.33
CA ASN A 347 -38.09 9.31 -8.09
C ASN A 347 -37.63 7.92 -7.57
N ARG A 348 -36.40 7.83 -7.04
CA ARG A 348 -35.72 6.54 -6.79
C ARG A 348 -36.46 5.57 -5.88
N LYS A 349 -37.18 6.07 -4.87
CA LYS A 349 -37.89 5.22 -3.89
C LYS A 349 -38.99 4.39 -4.57
N GLU A 350 -39.70 4.99 -5.51
CA GLU A 350 -40.78 4.34 -6.27
C GLU A 350 -40.20 3.34 -7.28
N LEU A 351 -39.25 3.80 -8.11
CA LEU A 351 -38.62 2.97 -9.14
C LEU A 351 -37.94 1.73 -8.56
N ILE A 352 -37.14 1.89 -7.50
CA ILE A 352 -36.45 0.77 -6.86
C ILE A 352 -37.43 -0.22 -6.24
N LYS A 353 -38.60 0.21 -5.74
CA LYS A 353 -39.66 -0.70 -5.24
C LYS A 353 -40.22 -1.57 -6.37
N ILE A 354 -40.47 -0.98 -7.55
CA ILE A 354 -40.96 -1.70 -8.73
C ILE A 354 -39.92 -2.74 -9.18
N LEU A 355 -38.69 -2.31 -9.44
CA LEU A 355 -37.60 -3.20 -9.88
C LEU A 355 -37.32 -4.31 -8.85
N SER A 356 -37.29 -3.99 -7.55
CA SER A 356 -37.07 -4.96 -6.47
C SER A 356 -38.21 -5.97 -6.29
N THR A 357 -39.44 -5.64 -6.72
CA THR A 357 -40.53 -6.61 -6.75
C THR A 357 -40.27 -7.61 -7.85
N ARG A 358 -39.98 -7.12 -9.06
CA ARG A 358 -39.75 -7.96 -10.23
C ARG A 358 -38.54 -8.88 -10.09
N PHE A 359 -37.40 -8.40 -9.57
CA PHE A 359 -36.21 -9.25 -9.35
C PHE A 359 -36.46 -10.45 -8.42
N LYS A 360 -37.40 -10.36 -7.46
CA LYS A 360 -37.69 -11.45 -6.51
C LYS A 360 -38.44 -12.63 -7.11
N GLU A 361 -39.04 -12.48 -8.29
CA GLU A 361 -39.91 -13.50 -8.89
C GLU A 361 -39.13 -14.71 -9.40
N GLU A 362 -37.87 -14.51 -9.79
CA GLU A 362 -37.03 -15.50 -10.46
C GLU A 362 -35.71 -15.75 -9.72
N MET A 363 -35.10 -16.91 -10.01
CA MET A 363 -33.80 -17.32 -9.47
C MET A 363 -32.67 -16.45 -10.03
N THR A 364 -31.59 -16.28 -9.25
CA THR A 364 -30.40 -15.50 -9.64
C THR A 364 -29.81 -16.00 -10.97
N SER A 365 -29.71 -17.32 -11.14
CA SER A 365 -29.18 -17.95 -12.37
C SER A 365 -29.96 -17.57 -13.63
N LYS A 366 -31.30 -17.53 -13.55
CA LYS A 366 -32.17 -17.13 -14.67
C LYS A 366 -32.01 -15.65 -15.00
N TRP A 367 -31.82 -14.78 -14.01
CA TRP A 367 -31.49 -13.39 -14.27
C TRP A 367 -30.13 -13.24 -14.94
N LEU A 368 -29.08 -13.94 -14.47
CA LEU A 368 -27.76 -13.90 -15.11
C LEU A 368 -27.84 -14.26 -16.60
N GLN A 369 -28.59 -15.32 -16.95
CA GLN A 369 -28.82 -15.71 -18.35
C GLN A 369 -29.57 -14.64 -19.16
N LEU A 370 -30.58 -13.97 -18.58
CA LEU A 370 -31.35 -12.93 -19.27
C LEU A 370 -30.58 -11.61 -19.44
N PHE A 371 -29.56 -11.38 -18.60
CA PHE A 371 -28.68 -10.22 -18.70
C PHE A 371 -27.46 -10.46 -19.60
N GLU A 372 -27.18 -11.70 -19.98
CA GLU A 372 -26.05 -12.08 -20.85
C GLU A 372 -26.11 -11.38 -22.21
N GLY A 373 -24.97 -10.85 -22.67
CA GLY A 373 -24.89 -10.07 -23.91
C GLY A 373 -25.65 -8.72 -23.93
N SER A 374 -26.33 -8.32 -22.85
CA SER A 374 -27.20 -7.12 -22.85
C SER A 374 -26.47 -5.76 -22.89
N GLY A 375 -25.16 -5.73 -22.65
CA GLY A 375 -24.37 -4.50 -22.49
C GLY A 375 -24.62 -3.73 -21.17
N VAL A 376 -25.41 -4.30 -20.27
CA VAL A 376 -25.60 -3.80 -18.89
C VAL A 376 -24.53 -4.44 -17.98
N PRO A 377 -23.86 -3.68 -17.10
CA PRO A 377 -23.08 -4.26 -16.00
C PRO A 377 -23.97 -4.94 -14.95
N TYR A 378 -23.71 -6.23 -14.69
CA TYR A 378 -24.36 -7.01 -13.63
C TYR A 378 -23.38 -8.01 -12.99
N GLY A 379 -23.75 -8.57 -11.85
CA GLY A 379 -23.04 -9.68 -11.21
C GLY A 379 -23.76 -10.19 -9.96
N PRO A 380 -23.65 -11.48 -9.62
CA PRO A 380 -24.23 -12.03 -8.39
C PRO A 380 -23.44 -11.59 -7.16
N ILE A 381 -24.08 -11.51 -6.00
CA ILE A 381 -23.36 -11.41 -4.72
C ILE A 381 -22.90 -12.81 -4.32
N ASN A 382 -21.63 -13.12 -4.63
CA ASN A 382 -21.01 -14.40 -4.34
C ASN A 382 -20.51 -14.48 -2.89
N ASN A 383 -20.67 -15.66 -2.28
CA ASN A 383 -19.87 -16.05 -1.11
C ASN A 383 -18.43 -16.45 -1.54
N MET A 384 -17.49 -16.58 -0.61
CA MET A 384 -16.09 -16.88 -0.96
C MET A 384 -15.89 -18.19 -1.74
N ARG A 385 -16.70 -19.23 -1.52
CA ARG A 385 -16.66 -20.47 -2.30
C ARG A 385 -17.00 -20.19 -3.76
N ASN A 386 -18.04 -19.39 -4.01
CA ASN A 386 -18.45 -19.02 -5.36
C ASN A 386 -17.43 -18.08 -6.02
N VAL A 387 -16.79 -17.17 -5.28
CA VAL A 387 -15.72 -16.31 -5.81
C VAL A 387 -14.55 -17.14 -6.33
N PHE A 388 -14.03 -18.08 -5.53
CA PHE A 388 -12.90 -18.92 -5.94
C PHE A 388 -13.26 -20.03 -6.95
N ALA A 389 -14.54 -20.22 -7.26
CA ALA A 389 -15.02 -21.09 -8.33
C ALA A 389 -15.39 -20.31 -9.61
N GLU A 390 -15.23 -18.98 -9.63
CA GLU A 390 -15.69 -18.13 -10.72
C GLU A 390 -14.73 -18.23 -11.95
N PRO A 391 -15.26 -18.38 -13.19
CA PRO A 391 -14.44 -18.57 -14.39
C PRO A 391 -13.36 -17.51 -14.64
N GLN A 392 -13.64 -16.23 -14.42
CA GLN A 392 -12.66 -15.15 -14.61
C GLN A 392 -11.57 -15.15 -13.52
N VAL A 393 -11.90 -15.52 -12.27
CA VAL A 393 -10.94 -15.73 -11.17
C VAL A 393 -9.97 -16.87 -11.50
N LEU A 394 -10.49 -17.99 -12.01
CA LEU A 394 -9.68 -19.14 -12.45
C LEU A 394 -8.82 -18.78 -13.69
N HIS A 395 -9.41 -18.13 -14.70
CA HIS A 395 -8.68 -17.69 -15.91
C HIS A 395 -7.56 -16.68 -15.62
N ASN A 396 -7.75 -15.83 -14.62
CA ASN A 396 -6.76 -14.84 -14.20
C ASN A 396 -5.66 -15.39 -13.29
N ASP A 397 -5.73 -16.65 -12.88
CA ASP A 397 -4.74 -17.31 -12.01
C ASP A 397 -4.60 -16.59 -10.64
N LEU A 398 -5.74 -16.17 -10.07
CA LEU A 398 -5.80 -15.40 -8.83
C LEU A 398 -5.71 -16.26 -7.55
N ILE A 399 -5.51 -17.57 -7.68
CA ILE A 399 -5.32 -18.51 -6.57
C ILE A 399 -3.91 -19.07 -6.67
N MET A 400 -3.04 -18.66 -5.76
CA MET A 400 -1.67 -19.15 -5.69
C MET A 400 -1.58 -20.30 -4.68
N GLU A 401 -1.16 -21.46 -5.16
CA GLU A 401 -0.91 -22.64 -4.34
C GLU A 401 0.57 -22.79 -3.99
N MET A 402 0.87 -23.30 -2.80
CA MET A 402 2.25 -23.55 -2.34
C MET A 402 2.29 -24.65 -1.27
N LYS A 403 3.43 -25.32 -1.12
CA LYS A 403 3.66 -26.32 -0.07
C LYS A 403 4.35 -25.65 1.13
N HIS A 404 3.60 -25.41 2.21
CA HIS A 404 4.15 -24.98 3.50
C HIS A 404 4.83 -26.16 4.22
N PRO A 405 5.94 -25.95 4.95
CA PRO A 405 6.66 -27.05 5.61
C PRO A 405 5.80 -27.84 6.61
N THR A 406 5.09 -27.14 7.51
CA THR A 406 4.36 -27.76 8.64
C THR A 406 2.90 -28.13 8.36
N VAL A 407 2.28 -27.54 7.32
CA VAL A 407 0.82 -27.70 7.07
C VAL A 407 0.50 -28.22 5.67
N GLY A 408 1.52 -28.56 4.88
CA GLY A 408 1.34 -29.11 3.54
C GLY A 408 0.83 -28.07 2.54
N LYS A 409 -0.11 -28.46 1.68
CA LYS A 409 -0.62 -27.60 0.61
C LYS A 409 -1.51 -26.48 1.17
N ILE A 410 -1.16 -25.23 0.89
CA ILE A 410 -1.97 -24.04 1.20
C ILE A 410 -2.28 -23.25 -0.08
N SER A 411 -3.33 -22.43 -0.03
CA SER A 411 -3.77 -21.60 -1.13
C SER A 411 -4.06 -20.18 -0.62
N VAL A 412 -3.55 -19.17 -1.31
CA VAL A 412 -3.68 -17.75 -0.97
C VAL A 412 -4.05 -16.92 -2.21
N PRO A 413 -4.58 -15.70 -2.06
CA PRO A 413 -4.74 -14.79 -3.18
C PRO A 413 -3.42 -14.54 -3.90
N GLY A 414 -3.41 -14.80 -5.21
CA GLY A 414 -2.28 -14.52 -6.09
C GLY A 414 -2.09 -13.01 -6.34
N PRO A 415 -0.99 -12.61 -7.01
CA PRO A 415 -0.76 -11.22 -7.38
C PRO A 415 -1.88 -10.65 -8.26
N ALA A 416 -2.41 -9.48 -7.89
CA ALA A 416 -3.48 -8.81 -8.63
C ALA A 416 -3.04 -8.19 -9.97
N VAL A 417 -1.77 -8.35 -10.35
CA VAL A 417 -1.14 -7.72 -11.52
C VAL A 417 -0.36 -8.76 -12.32
N ARG A 418 -0.50 -8.72 -13.65
CA ARG A 418 0.22 -9.60 -14.59
C ARG A 418 1.23 -8.75 -15.38
N TYR A 419 2.42 -9.29 -15.59
CA TYR A 419 3.50 -8.62 -16.33
C TYR A 419 3.73 -9.31 -17.67
N SER A 420 3.93 -8.53 -18.74
CA SER A 420 4.11 -9.06 -20.10
C SER A 420 5.51 -9.63 -20.38
N LYS A 421 6.49 -9.36 -19.50
CA LYS A 421 7.90 -9.76 -19.64
C LYS A 421 8.47 -10.55 -18.45
N PHE A 422 7.62 -10.88 -17.49
CA PHE A 422 8.02 -11.61 -16.28
C PHE A 422 6.84 -12.46 -15.85
N LYS A 423 7.06 -13.77 -15.73
CA LYS A 423 6.12 -14.63 -15.01
C LYS A 423 6.53 -14.69 -13.56
N MET A 424 5.58 -14.38 -12.68
CA MET A 424 5.66 -14.68 -11.26
C MET A 424 6.16 -16.12 -11.06
N SER A 425 7.35 -16.27 -10.50
CA SER A 425 7.92 -17.59 -10.21
C SER A 425 7.11 -18.30 -9.13
N GLU A 426 7.28 -19.61 -8.99
CA GLU A 426 6.82 -20.36 -7.81
C GLU A 426 7.20 -19.60 -6.54
N ALA A 427 6.18 -19.22 -5.77
CA ALA A 427 6.38 -18.46 -4.55
C ALA A 427 6.83 -19.40 -3.43
N ARG A 428 7.89 -19.03 -2.72
CA ARG A 428 8.29 -19.74 -1.51
C ARG A 428 7.20 -19.55 -0.44
N PRO A 429 6.87 -20.59 0.33
CA PRO A 429 5.89 -20.46 1.40
C PRO A 429 6.32 -19.40 2.43
N PRO A 430 5.37 -18.84 3.19
CA PRO A 430 5.68 -18.08 4.40
C PRO A 430 6.66 -18.83 5.31
N PRO A 431 7.65 -18.15 5.90
CA PRO A 431 8.65 -18.83 6.72
C PRO A 431 8.14 -19.14 8.13
N LEU A 432 8.61 -20.25 8.71
CA LEU A 432 8.48 -20.47 10.16
C LEU A 432 9.25 -19.37 10.91
N LEU A 433 8.87 -19.09 12.15
CA LEU A 433 9.49 -18.05 12.97
C LEU A 433 11.00 -18.32 13.11
N GLY A 434 11.87 -17.41 12.67
CA GLY A 434 13.31 -17.61 12.79
C GLY A 434 13.87 -18.82 12.03
N GLN A 435 13.14 -19.35 11.03
CA GLN A 435 13.56 -20.50 10.21
C GLN A 435 14.94 -20.30 9.55
N HIS A 436 15.32 -19.05 9.31
CA HIS A 436 16.54 -18.68 8.60
C HIS A 436 17.54 -17.94 9.50
N THR A 437 17.36 -17.94 10.83
CA THR A 437 18.20 -17.17 11.76
C THR A 437 19.67 -17.52 11.63
N THR A 438 20.04 -18.80 11.76
CA THR A 438 21.45 -19.25 11.64
C THR A 438 22.00 -19.00 10.25
N HIS A 439 21.22 -19.32 9.21
CA HIS A 439 21.56 -19.07 7.79
C HIS A 439 21.87 -17.59 7.52
N ILE A 440 21.06 -16.66 8.03
CA ILE A 440 21.25 -15.24 7.81
C ILE A 440 22.49 -14.73 8.55
N LEU A 441 22.68 -15.12 9.82
CA LEU A 441 23.89 -14.74 10.58
C LEU A 441 25.17 -15.25 9.89
N LYS A 442 25.16 -16.49 9.39
CA LYS A 442 26.33 -17.12 8.76
C LYS A 442 26.58 -16.66 7.32
N GLU A 443 25.56 -16.64 6.46
CA GLU A 443 25.73 -16.37 5.02
C GLU A 443 25.56 -14.91 4.64
N VAL A 444 24.80 -14.12 5.40
CA VAL A 444 24.60 -12.69 5.12
C VAL A 444 25.57 -11.84 5.96
N LEU A 445 25.65 -12.08 7.27
CA LEU A 445 26.51 -11.30 8.18
C LEU A 445 27.92 -11.89 8.40
N ARG A 446 28.21 -13.09 7.91
CA ARG A 446 29.51 -13.77 8.05
C ARG A 446 29.96 -13.96 9.50
N TYR A 447 29.00 -14.16 10.41
CA TYR A 447 29.28 -14.56 11.79
C TYR A 447 29.84 -15.98 11.85
N ASP A 448 30.81 -16.22 12.72
CA ASP A 448 31.32 -17.56 12.99
C ASP A 448 30.36 -18.40 13.87
N ASP A 449 30.56 -19.71 13.88
CA ASP A 449 29.70 -20.64 14.62
C ASP A 449 29.79 -20.46 16.15
N ARG A 450 30.85 -19.83 16.69
CA ARG A 450 30.96 -19.52 18.12
C ARG A 450 30.08 -18.33 18.48
N ALA A 451 30.12 -17.25 17.71
CA ALA A 451 29.27 -16.08 17.89
C ALA A 451 27.78 -16.44 17.72
N ILE A 452 27.44 -17.28 16.74
CA ILE A 452 26.06 -17.78 16.54
C ILE A 452 25.59 -18.60 17.75
N ARG A 453 26.42 -19.53 18.27
CA ARG A 453 26.09 -20.29 19.49
C ARG A 453 25.87 -19.39 20.71
N GLU A 454 26.69 -18.36 20.90
CA GLU A 454 26.52 -17.41 22.02
C GLU A 454 25.20 -16.64 21.93
N LEU A 455 24.84 -16.16 20.74
CA LEU A 455 23.57 -15.46 20.52
C LEU A 455 22.34 -16.34 20.75
N LEU A 456 22.42 -17.62 20.38
CA LEU A 456 21.37 -18.61 20.64
C LEU A 456 21.28 -18.93 22.13
N SER A 457 22.41 -19.21 22.81
CA SER A 457 22.41 -19.55 24.24
C SER A 457 21.98 -18.40 25.15
N THR A 458 22.13 -17.16 24.69
CA THR A 458 21.67 -15.95 25.41
C THR A 458 20.24 -15.53 25.07
N GLY A 459 19.57 -16.22 24.13
CA GLY A 459 18.20 -15.89 23.70
C GLY A 459 18.08 -14.55 22.95
N VAL A 460 19.21 -13.96 22.53
CA VAL A 460 19.22 -12.76 21.68
C VAL A 460 18.64 -13.10 20.31
N VAL A 461 18.87 -14.32 19.82
CA VAL A 461 18.28 -14.85 18.60
C VAL A 461 17.71 -16.25 18.85
N THR A 462 16.73 -16.67 18.05
CA THR A 462 16.19 -18.03 18.08
C THR A 462 16.11 -18.63 16.68
N GLN A 463 16.48 -19.90 16.56
CA GLN A 463 16.28 -20.73 15.38
C GLN A 463 15.10 -21.66 15.65
N HIS A 464 14.17 -21.80 14.71
CA HIS A 464 13.26 -22.95 14.67
C HIS A 464 13.59 -23.75 13.41
N GLU A 465 13.71 -25.05 13.54
CA GLU A 465 13.96 -25.94 12.40
C GLU A 465 12.64 -26.46 11.83
N VAL A 466 12.70 -27.01 10.62
CA VAL A 466 11.60 -27.76 10.04
C VAL A 466 11.85 -29.22 10.45
N GLU A 467 10.93 -29.80 11.22
CA GLU A 467 10.91 -31.24 11.52
C GLU A 467 10.61 -32.10 10.27
#